data_AF-H1KH67-F1
#
_entry.id   AF-H1KH67-F1
#
_cell.length_a   1.000
_cell.length_b   1.000
_cell.length_c   1.000
_cell.angle_alpha   90.00
_cell.angle_beta   90.00
_cell.angle_gamma   90.00
#
_symmetry.space_group_name_H-M   'P 1'
#
loop_
_entity.id
_entity.type
_entity.pdbx_description
1 polymer ?
#
loop_
_entity_poly.entity_id
_entity_poly.type
_entity_poly.pdbx_seq_one_letter_code
_entity_poly.pdbx_strand_id
1 'polypeptide(L)'
;MAGRKAEPSAVILDSRTLRATPESGERDGYDGAGRKQGCSQLHMAVDTLGHFLALHVTPANADDRAQVEHLAKAVQAATDDSVEIAFVGQGCTGGKPGTAARVEGESIPEIFPSTAVHRGLEASAR
;
A
#
# COMPACT_ATOMS: atom_id res chain seq x y z
N MET A 1 6.10 -28.15 19.69
CA MET A 1 5.28 -26.96 19.38
C MET A 1 5.95 -26.27 18.21
N ALA A 2 5.58 -26.61 16.97
CA ALA A 2 6.07 -25.90 15.79
C ALA A 2 5.33 -24.55 15.74
N GLY A 3 6.07 -23.45 15.92
CA GLY A 3 5.51 -22.10 16.03
C GLY A 3 4.74 -21.71 14.76
N ARG A 4 3.60 -21.06 14.95
CA ARG A 4 2.81 -20.44 13.87
C ARG A 4 3.71 -19.44 13.13
N LYS A 5 3.68 -19.45 11.79
CA LYS A 5 4.38 -18.48 10.93
C LYS A 5 3.96 -17.06 11.35
N ALA A 6 4.89 -16.09 11.34
CA ALA A 6 4.59 -14.70 11.65
C ALA A 6 3.41 -14.22 10.78
N GLU A 7 2.41 -13.62 11.42
CA GLU A 7 1.22 -13.08 10.74
C GLU A 7 1.37 -11.56 10.66
N PRO A 8 1.21 -10.92 9.49
CA PRO A 8 1.01 -11.45 8.13
C PRO A 8 2.30 -11.50 7.27
N SER A 9 2.35 -12.35 6.23
CA SER A 9 3.48 -12.40 5.27
C SER A 9 3.21 -11.71 3.93
N ALA A 10 1.97 -11.28 3.68
CA ALA A 10 1.57 -10.56 2.49
C ALA A 10 0.54 -9.48 2.82
N VAL A 11 0.56 -8.39 2.04
CA VAL A 11 -0.31 -7.23 2.21
C VAL A 11 -0.93 -6.81 0.88
N ILE A 12 -2.13 -6.25 0.93
CA ILE A 12 -2.80 -5.59 -0.19
C ILE A 12 -2.82 -4.09 0.10
N LEU A 13 -2.28 -3.30 -0.83
CA LEU A 13 -2.25 -1.85 -0.79
C LEU A 13 -3.18 -1.31 -1.86
N ASP A 14 -4.12 -0.48 -1.44
CA ASP A 14 -5.05 0.19 -2.34
C ASP A 14 -5.34 1.61 -1.87
N SER A 15 -5.88 2.41 -2.77
CA SER A 15 -6.27 3.77 -2.45
C SER A 15 -7.66 4.10 -2.97
N ARG A 16 -8.33 5.02 -2.30
CA ARG A 16 -9.65 5.51 -2.72
C ARG A 16 -9.76 7.01 -2.56
N THR A 17 -10.33 7.66 -3.55
CA THR A 17 -10.67 9.08 -3.48
C THR A 17 -12.01 9.27 -2.74
N LEU A 18 -12.04 10.20 -1.81
CA LEU A 18 -13.18 10.59 -1.01
C LEU A 18 -13.41 12.10 -1.10
N ARG A 19 -14.66 12.54 -0.91
CA ARG A 19 -14.96 13.97 -0.76
C ARG A 19 -14.34 14.46 0.54
N ALA A 20 -13.54 15.53 0.45
CA ALA A 20 -12.97 16.22 1.58
C ALA A 20 -14.07 16.92 2.41
N THR A 21 -13.81 17.08 3.70
CA THR A 21 -14.63 17.89 4.61
C THR A 21 -13.85 19.15 5.00
N PRO A 22 -14.48 20.15 5.65
CA PRO A 22 -13.74 21.31 6.16
C PRO A 22 -12.54 20.91 7.05
N GLU A 23 -12.65 19.80 7.78
CA GLU A 23 -11.62 19.24 8.66
C GLU A 23 -10.48 18.53 7.89
N SER A 24 -10.64 18.29 6.59
CA SER A 24 -9.55 17.78 5.74
C SER A 24 -8.38 18.77 5.67
N GLY A 25 -8.66 20.08 5.76
CA GLY A 25 -7.65 21.13 5.72
C GLY A 25 -6.73 20.97 4.51
N GLU A 26 -5.42 20.89 4.76
CA GLU A 26 -4.40 20.72 3.73
C GLU A 26 -4.51 19.41 2.93
N ARG A 27 -5.34 18.45 3.36
CA ARG A 27 -5.60 17.19 2.63
C ARG A 27 -6.69 17.32 1.57
N ASP A 28 -7.17 18.52 1.27
CA ASP A 28 -8.03 18.78 0.12
C ASP A 28 -7.17 18.96 -1.15
N GLY A 29 -7.45 18.17 -2.18
CA GLY A 29 -6.80 18.25 -3.49
C GLY A 29 -7.75 18.01 -4.66
N TYR A 30 -7.18 18.06 -5.86
CA TYR A 30 -7.87 17.80 -7.11
C TYR A 30 -7.68 16.34 -7.55
N ASP A 31 -8.78 15.61 -7.72
CA ASP A 31 -8.80 14.29 -8.32
C ASP A 31 -8.86 14.42 -9.85
N GLY A 32 -7.76 14.07 -10.52
CA GLY A 32 -7.67 14.09 -11.98
C GLY A 32 -8.49 13.01 -12.68
N ALA A 33 -8.61 11.82 -12.08
CA ALA A 33 -9.37 10.71 -12.65
C ALA A 33 -10.88 11.02 -12.63
N GLY A 34 -11.36 11.57 -11.50
CA GLY A 34 -12.73 12.00 -11.33
C GLY A 34 -13.06 13.41 -11.83
N ARG A 35 -12.03 14.21 -12.16
CA ARG A 35 -12.11 15.65 -12.50
C ARG A 35 -12.85 16.48 -11.44
N LYS A 36 -12.48 16.32 -10.18
CA LYS A 36 -13.18 16.91 -9.03
C LYS A 36 -12.19 17.59 -8.07
N GLN A 37 -12.49 18.83 -7.69
CA GLN A 37 -11.87 19.51 -6.55
C GLN A 37 -12.59 19.11 -5.25
N GLY A 38 -11.93 19.25 -4.11
CA GLY A 38 -12.56 18.95 -2.82
C GLY A 38 -12.40 17.49 -2.47
N CYS A 39 -11.26 16.87 -2.80
CA CYS A 39 -11.04 15.44 -2.67
C CYS A 39 -9.78 15.12 -1.86
N SER A 40 -9.90 14.15 -0.96
CA SER A 40 -8.78 13.52 -0.27
C SER A 40 -8.64 12.08 -0.76
N GLN A 41 -7.45 11.52 -0.67
CA GLN A 41 -7.19 10.14 -1.01
C GLN A 41 -6.79 9.36 0.24
N LEU A 42 -7.48 8.26 0.47
CA LEU A 42 -7.25 7.34 1.57
C LEU A 42 -6.46 6.15 1.04
N HIS A 43 -5.24 5.97 1.53
CA HIS A 43 -4.36 4.83 1.26
C HIS A 43 -4.48 3.82 2.40
N MET A 44 -4.68 2.55 2.06
CA MET A 44 -4.98 1.49 3.03
C MET A 44 -4.09 0.28 2.76
N ALA A 45 -3.54 -0.28 3.84
CA ALA A 45 -2.89 -1.59 3.86
C ALA A 45 -3.73 -2.57 4.65
N VAL A 46 -4.03 -3.71 4.03
CA VAL A 46 -4.72 -4.83 4.67
C VAL A 46 -3.96 -6.13 4.47
N ASP A 47 -3.99 -7.01 5.46
CA ASP A 47 -3.47 -8.37 5.29
C ASP A 47 -4.40 -9.20 4.36
N THR A 48 -4.00 -10.45 4.10
CA THR A 48 -4.78 -11.38 3.26
C THR A 48 -6.11 -11.83 3.88
N LEU A 49 -6.29 -11.63 5.19
CA LEU A 49 -7.55 -11.90 5.91
C LEU A 49 -8.44 -10.65 5.97
N GLY A 50 -7.94 -9.48 5.55
CA GLY A 50 -8.65 -8.20 5.56
C GLY A 50 -8.44 -7.36 6.82
N HIS A 51 -7.47 -7.68 7.69
CA HIS A 51 -7.15 -6.85 8.85
C HIS A 51 -6.35 -5.62 8.43
N PHE A 52 -6.72 -4.45 8.97
CA PHE A 52 -5.99 -3.21 8.73
C PHE A 52 -4.62 -3.22 9.41
N LEU A 53 -3.59 -2.86 8.64
CA LEU A 53 -2.22 -2.72 9.13
C LEU A 53 -1.79 -1.24 9.17
N ALA A 54 -2.20 -0.45 8.17
CA ALA A 54 -1.87 0.97 8.11
C ALA A 54 -2.89 1.76 7.27
N LEU A 55 -3.01 3.04 7.60
CA LEU A 55 -3.90 4.01 6.95
C LEU A 55 -3.17 5.34 6.78
N HIS A 56 -3.26 5.95 5.60
CA HIS A 56 -2.69 7.27 5.35
C HIS A 56 -3.63 8.10 4.49
N VAL A 57 -3.79 9.39 4.81
CA VAL A 57 -4.67 10.30 4.05
C VAL A 57 -3.86 11.43 3.47
N THR A 58 -3.99 11.62 2.16
CA THR A 58 -3.34 12.70 1.41
C THR A 58 -4.36 13.56 0.67
N PRO A 59 -3.95 14.73 0.16
CA PRO A 59 -4.62 15.33 -0.98
C PRO A 59 -4.79 14.32 -2.14
N ALA A 60 -5.86 14.47 -2.93
CA ALA A 60 -6.12 13.61 -4.09
C ALA A 60 -5.19 13.84 -5.29
N ASN A 61 -4.30 14.83 -5.21
CA ASN A 61 -3.25 15.09 -6.21
C ASN A 61 -1.84 14.69 -5.71
N ALA A 62 -1.75 13.98 -4.59
CA ALA A 62 -0.48 13.45 -4.10
C ALA A 62 0.01 12.30 -5.00
N ASP A 63 1.33 12.10 -5.05
CA ASP A 63 1.92 11.00 -5.84
C ASP A 63 1.67 9.65 -5.16
N ASP A 64 0.84 8.82 -5.80
CA ASP A 64 0.48 7.48 -5.33
C ASP A 64 1.69 6.58 -5.08
N ARG A 65 2.76 6.72 -5.86
CA ARG A 65 3.97 5.91 -5.69
C ARG A 65 4.67 6.22 -4.37
N ALA A 66 4.76 7.50 -4.02
CA ALA A 66 5.32 7.91 -2.73
C ALA A 66 4.46 7.39 -1.56
N GLN A 67 3.14 7.28 -1.76
CA GLN A 67 2.24 6.75 -0.73
C GLN A 67 2.33 5.24 -0.58
N VAL A 68 2.57 4.50 -1.67
CA VAL A 68 2.88 3.05 -1.60
C VAL A 68 4.13 2.80 -0.77
N GLU A 69 5.20 3.58 -0.99
CA GLU A 69 6.43 3.47 -0.20
C GLU A 69 6.20 3.83 1.28
N HIS A 70 5.46 4.91 1.55
CA HIS A 70 5.09 5.30 2.92
C HIS A 70 4.32 4.18 3.64
N LEU A 71 3.34 3.60 2.96
CA LEU A 71 2.49 2.56 3.50
C LEU A 71 3.24 1.25 3.69
N ALA A 72 4.15 0.89 2.77
CA ALA A 72 5.02 -0.26 2.90
C ALA A 72 5.91 -0.19 4.15
N LYS A 73 6.50 0.98 4.44
CA LYS A 73 7.28 1.20 5.66
C LYS A 73 6.41 1.10 6.92
N ALA A 74 5.21 1.68 6.89
CA ALA A 74 4.27 1.61 8.01
C ALA A 74 3.83 0.17 8.30
N VAL A 75 3.58 -0.63 7.24
CA VAL A 75 3.27 -2.06 7.36
C VAL A 75 4.42 -2.80 8.02
N GLN A 76 5.65 -2.62 7.55
CA GLN A 76 6.81 -3.33 8.09
C GLN A 76 7.08 -2.99 9.56
N ALA A 77 6.90 -1.72 9.94
CA ALA A 77 6.94 -1.31 11.35
C ALA A 77 5.82 -1.92 12.20
N ALA A 78 4.62 -2.11 11.63
CA ALA A 78 3.49 -2.72 12.32
C ALA A 78 3.57 -4.24 12.42
N THR A 79 4.37 -4.89 11.56
CA THR A 79 4.45 -6.35 11.43
C THR A 79 5.83 -6.91 11.78
N ASP A 80 6.70 -6.11 12.38
CA ASP A 80 8.09 -6.50 12.69
C ASP A 80 8.81 -7.12 11.48
N ASP A 81 8.71 -6.45 10.32
CA ASP A 81 9.28 -6.87 9.03
C ASP A 81 8.77 -8.22 8.49
N SER A 82 7.65 -8.77 9.01
CA SER A 82 7.16 -10.08 8.57
C SER A 82 6.57 -10.12 7.16
N VAL A 83 6.27 -8.97 6.55
CA VAL A 83 5.62 -8.90 5.23
C VAL A 83 6.66 -8.95 4.13
N GLU A 84 6.53 -9.95 3.27
CA GLU A 84 7.47 -10.21 2.16
C GLU A 84 6.93 -9.67 0.83
N ILE A 85 5.61 -9.67 0.66
CA ILE A 85 4.93 -9.35 -0.61
C ILE A 85 3.84 -8.29 -0.40
N ALA A 86 3.79 -7.31 -1.29
CA ALA A 86 2.72 -6.33 -1.39
C ALA A 86 2.03 -6.41 -2.76
N PHE A 87 0.71 -6.57 -2.75
CA PHE A 87 -0.12 -6.46 -3.94
C PHE A 87 -0.72 -5.07 -4.04
N VAL A 88 -0.52 -4.40 -5.18
CA VAL A 88 -0.88 -2.99 -5.36
C VAL A 88 -1.91 -2.83 -6.47
N GLY A 89 -2.96 -2.05 -6.20
CA GLY A 89 -3.97 -1.70 -7.20
C GLY A 89 -3.37 -0.96 -8.40
N GLN A 90 -4.01 -1.08 -9.58
CA GLN A 90 -3.51 -0.47 -10.82
C GLN A 90 -3.32 1.05 -10.72
N GLY A 91 -4.19 1.74 -9.97
CA GLY A 91 -4.06 3.19 -9.74
C GLY A 91 -2.74 3.59 -9.09
N CYS A 92 -2.14 2.71 -8.30
CA CYS A 92 -0.92 2.97 -7.55
C CYS A 92 0.35 2.43 -8.26
N THR A 93 0.24 1.80 -9.44
CA THR A 93 1.36 1.12 -10.13
C THR A 93 1.94 1.97 -11.29
N GLY A 94 2.02 3.30 -11.15
CA GLY A 94 2.49 4.18 -12.23
C GLY A 94 3.83 3.73 -12.83
N GLY A 95 3.82 3.16 -14.05
CA GLY A 95 5.00 2.54 -14.68
C GLY A 95 5.51 1.28 -13.95
N LYS A 96 6.28 0.43 -14.65
CA LYS A 96 6.67 -0.94 -14.22
C LYS A 96 6.94 -1.05 -12.71
N PRO A 97 6.37 -2.06 -12.02
CA PRO A 97 6.60 -2.28 -10.59
C PRO A 97 8.10 -2.36 -10.31
N GLY A 98 8.56 -1.55 -9.36
CA GLY A 98 9.94 -1.56 -8.92
C GLY A 98 10.22 -2.83 -8.13
N THR A 99 11.29 -3.54 -8.50
CA THR A 99 11.85 -4.61 -7.68
C THR A 99 12.17 -4.04 -6.30
N ALA A 100 11.86 -4.78 -5.23
CA ALA A 100 12.15 -4.36 -3.87
C ALA A 100 13.62 -3.95 -3.74
N ALA A 101 13.88 -2.66 -3.52
CA ALA A 101 15.21 -2.20 -3.18
C ALA A 101 15.35 -2.35 -1.66
N ARG A 102 16.10 -3.35 -1.21
CA ARG A 102 16.65 -3.32 0.16
C ARG A 102 17.61 -2.14 0.23
N VAL A 103 17.18 -1.05 0.84
CA VAL A 103 18.10 -0.05 1.39
C VAL A 103 18.59 -0.65 2.71
N GLU A 104 19.91 -0.66 2.95
CA GLU A 104 20.48 -1.22 4.19
C GLU A 104 19.79 -0.59 5.40
N GLY A 105 19.04 -1.41 6.17
CA GLY A 105 18.34 -1.01 7.38
C GLY A 105 16.83 -0.76 7.26
N GLU A 106 16.25 -0.73 6.06
CA GLU A 106 14.80 -0.60 5.86
C GLU A 106 14.28 -1.71 4.94
N SER A 107 13.56 -2.67 5.50
CA SER A 107 12.91 -3.72 4.73
C SER A 107 11.67 -3.14 4.04
N ILE A 108 11.53 -3.34 2.72
CA ILE A 108 10.27 -3.12 2.00
C ILE A 108 9.87 -4.43 1.31
N PRO A 109 8.57 -4.78 1.28
CA PRO A 109 8.10 -5.96 0.58
C PRO A 109 8.27 -5.83 -0.93
N GLU A 110 8.34 -6.97 -1.62
CA GLU A 110 8.31 -7.01 -3.07
C GLU A 110 6.92 -6.63 -3.59
N ILE A 111 6.88 -5.65 -4.51
CA ILE A 111 5.64 -5.04 -4.99
C ILE A 111 5.19 -5.72 -6.29
N PHE A 112 4.00 -6.29 -6.27
CA PHE A 112 3.33 -6.86 -7.43
C PHE A 112 2.06 -6.07 -7.77
N PRO A 113 1.73 -5.90 -9.05
CA PRO A 113 0.40 -5.43 -9.42
C PRO A 113 -0.64 -6.48 -9.00
N SER A 114 -1.83 -6.06 -8.60
CA SER A 114 -2.92 -6.96 -8.23
C SER A 114 -3.34 -7.91 -9.37
N THR A 115 -3.01 -7.61 -10.62
CA THR A 115 -3.21 -8.51 -11.76
C THR A 115 -2.23 -9.69 -11.79
N ALA A 116 -1.15 -9.64 -11.00
CA ALA A 116 -0.13 -10.69 -10.91
C ALA A 116 -0.28 -11.57 -9.66
N VAL A 117 -1.43 -11.54 -8.97
CA VAL A 117 -1.67 -12.27 -7.70
C VAL A 117 -1.29 -13.74 -7.76
N HIS A 118 -1.63 -14.46 -8.84
CA HIS A 118 -1.23 -15.87 -8.98
C HIS A 118 0.28 -16.09 -9.03
N ARG A 119 1.04 -15.15 -9.62
CA ARG A 119 2.50 -15.24 -9.73
C ARG A 119 3.21 -14.83 -8.43
N GLY A 120 2.64 -13.89 -7.67
CA GLY A 120 3.17 -13.47 -6.37
C GLY A 120 2.93 -14.50 -5.26
N LEU A 121 1.78 -15.20 -5.27
CA LEU A 121 1.50 -16.25 -4.27
C LEU A 121 2.49 -17.42 -4.37
N GLU A 122 2.89 -17.81 -5.59
CA GLU A 122 3.90 -18.86 -5.82
C GLU A 122 5.31 -18.45 -5.36
N ALA A 123 5.62 -17.14 -5.33
CA ALA A 123 6.89 -16.62 -4.85
C ALA A 123 6.99 -16.62 -3.31
N SER A 124 5.89 -16.39 -2.58
CA SER A 124 5.86 -16.45 -1.09
C SER A 124 5.86 -17.87 -0.51
N ALA A 125 5.62 -18.88 -1.36
CA ALA A 125 5.56 -20.29 -0.95
C ALA A 125 6.92 -21.01 -0.99
N ARG A 126 8.02 -20.30 -1.29
CA ARG A 126 9.40 -20.81 -1.29
C ARG A 126 10.19 -20.25 -0.13
#